data_AF-A0A1G0VE98-F1
#
_entry.id   AF-A0A1G0VE98-F1
#
_cell.length_a   1.000
_cell.length_b   1.000
_cell.length_c   1.000
_cell.angle_alpha   90.00
_cell.angle_beta   90.00
_cell.angle_gamma   90.00
#
_symmetry.space_group_name_H-M   'P 1'
#
loop_
_entity.id
_entity.type
_entity.pdbx_description
1 polymer ?
#
loop_
_entity_poly.entity_id
_entity_poly.type
_entity_poly.pdbx_seq_one_letter_code
_entity_poly.pdbx_strand_id
1 'polypeptide(L)'
;MDKKYNREYAIEKVKEFAALLKFNNIKVDAVYLFGSFTSDKEDLQWSDIDVAVVSDDFSEFRFEDNKRLIPLAIKVERRIETHPYTIKDFENSPFVHDEIKSKGLRMNI
;
A
#
# COMPACT_ATOMS: atom_id res chain seq x y z
N MET A 1 4.25 -8.24 -25.80
CA MET A 1 3.84 -9.13 -24.69
C MET A 1 3.19 -8.24 -23.66
N ASP A 2 1.88 -8.38 -23.46
CA ASP A 2 1.21 -7.73 -22.33
C ASP A 2 1.83 -8.27 -21.06
N LYS A 3 2.71 -7.49 -20.43
CA LYS A 3 3.23 -7.84 -19.11
C LYS A 3 2.04 -7.71 -18.16
N LYS A 4 1.40 -8.85 -17.85
CA LYS A 4 0.30 -9.00 -16.87
C LYS A 4 0.54 -8.22 -15.59
N TYR A 5 1.80 -8.09 -15.19
CA TYR A 5 2.24 -7.37 -14.01
C TYR A 5 2.82 -6.02 -14.42
N ASN A 6 1.98 -5.00 -14.34
CA ASN A 6 2.29 -3.59 -14.62
C ASN A 6 1.68 -2.69 -13.55
N ARG A 7 1.89 -1.38 -13.68
CA ARG A 7 1.38 -0.37 -12.75
C ARG A 7 -0.14 -0.42 -12.64
N GLU A 8 -0.85 -0.57 -13.74
CA GLU A 8 -2.31 -0.62 -13.79
C GLU A 8 -2.86 -1.80 -12.99
N TYR A 9 -2.25 -2.97 -13.15
CA TYR A 9 -2.57 -4.16 -12.37
C TYR A 9 -2.36 -3.93 -10.87
N ALA A 10 -1.24 -3.32 -10.47
CA ALA A 10 -0.99 -2.99 -9.07
C ALA A 10 -2.04 -2.01 -8.53
N ILE A 11 -2.36 -0.94 -9.27
CA ILE A 11 -3.41 0.03 -8.89
C ILE A 11 -4.75 -0.66 -8.66
N GLU A 12 -5.15 -1.60 -9.54
CA GLU A 12 -6.36 -2.39 -9.38
C GLU A 12 -6.35 -3.17 -8.06
N LYS A 13 -5.28 -3.95 -7.79
CA LYS A 13 -5.18 -4.74 -6.56
C LYS A 13 -5.13 -3.87 -5.30
N VAL A 14 -4.47 -2.71 -5.35
CA VAL A 14 -4.45 -1.79 -4.20
C VAL A 14 -5.84 -1.21 -3.92
N LYS A 15 -6.63 -0.88 -4.97
CA LYS A 15 -8.02 -0.42 -4.79
C LYS A 15 -8.92 -1.50 -4.22
N GLU A 16 -8.80 -2.74 -4.71
CA GLU A 16 -9.52 -3.89 -4.15
C GLU A 16 -9.16 -4.12 -2.67
N PHE A 17 -7.87 -4.03 -2.34
CA PHE A 17 -7.39 -4.13 -0.96
C PHE A 17 -7.96 -3.01 -0.09
N ALA A 18 -7.91 -1.76 -0.53
CA ALA A 18 -8.48 -0.63 0.21
C ALA A 18 -9.99 -0.78 0.44
N ALA A 19 -10.73 -1.25 -0.56
CA ALA A 19 -12.16 -1.55 -0.41
C ALA A 19 -12.40 -2.67 0.61
N LEU A 20 -11.58 -3.72 0.60
CA LEU A 20 -11.66 -4.82 1.57
C LEU A 20 -11.35 -4.34 3.01
N LEU A 21 -10.37 -3.45 3.20
CA LEU A 21 -10.10 -2.82 4.50
C LEU A 21 -11.33 -2.09 5.03
N LYS A 22 -11.95 -1.24 4.21
CA LYS A 22 -13.18 -0.51 4.57
C LYS A 22 -14.33 -1.46 4.91
N PHE A 23 -14.52 -2.53 4.12
CA PHE A 23 -15.55 -3.54 4.37
C PHE A 23 -15.35 -4.29 5.70
N ASN A 24 -14.10 -4.44 6.16
CA ASN A 24 -13.76 -5.06 7.45
C ASN A 24 -13.67 -4.03 8.60
N ASN A 25 -14.30 -2.86 8.46
CA ASN A 25 -14.32 -1.80 9.47
C ASN A 25 -12.93 -1.32 9.91
N ILE A 26 -11.92 -1.41 9.04
CA ILE A 26 -10.62 -0.79 9.27
C ILE A 26 -10.69 0.62 8.69
N LYS A 27 -10.53 1.62 9.56
CA LYS A 27 -10.45 3.01 9.13
C LYS A 27 -9.20 3.24 8.30
N VAL A 28 -9.34 3.98 7.21
CA VAL A 28 -8.27 4.28 6.26
C VAL A 28 -8.39 5.74 5.86
N ASP A 29 -7.40 6.55 6.23
CA ASP A 29 -7.34 7.98 5.91
C ASP A 29 -6.65 8.21 4.55
N ALA A 30 -5.67 7.38 4.21
CA ALA A 30 -5.06 7.37 2.89
C ALA A 30 -4.43 6.02 2.55
N VAL A 31 -4.34 5.73 1.24
CA VAL A 31 -3.60 4.59 0.70
C VAL A 31 -2.74 5.08 -0.45
N TYR A 32 -1.49 4.60 -0.48
CA TYR A 32 -0.54 4.88 -1.55
C TYR A 32 0.03 3.58 -2.09
N LEU A 33 0.09 3.48 -3.41
CA LEU A 33 1.00 2.56 -4.09
C LEU A 33 2.35 3.28 -4.23
N PHE A 34 3.45 2.64 -3.86
CA PHE A 34 4.78 3.23 -4.03
C PHE A 34 5.79 2.16 -4.48
N GLY A 35 7.08 2.50 -4.46
CA GLY A 35 8.15 1.56 -4.77
C GLY A 35 8.18 1.14 -6.23
N SER A 36 8.40 -0.16 -6.47
CA SER A 36 8.77 -0.69 -7.79
C SER A 36 7.74 -0.37 -8.88
N PHE A 37 6.45 -0.52 -8.58
CA PHE A 37 5.34 -0.31 -9.54
C PHE A 37 5.07 1.17 -9.87
N THR A 38 5.67 2.10 -9.13
CA THR A 38 5.62 3.54 -9.44
C THR A 38 6.85 4.03 -10.20
N SER A 39 7.90 3.22 -10.27
CA SER A 39 9.12 3.49 -11.03
C SER A 39 9.00 2.97 -12.48
N ASP A 40 9.82 3.48 -13.40
CA ASP A 40 9.88 3.01 -14.80
C ASP A 40 10.73 1.73 -14.94
N LYS A 41 10.47 0.72 -14.09
CA LYS A 41 11.18 -0.56 -14.09
C LYS A 41 10.51 -1.59 -15.02
N GLU A 42 11.32 -2.37 -15.72
CA GLU A 42 10.82 -3.35 -16.69
C GLU A 42 10.47 -4.73 -16.07
N ASP A 43 11.03 -5.10 -14.92
CA ASP A 43 10.90 -6.46 -14.34
C ASP A 43 9.98 -6.54 -13.11
N LEU A 44 8.74 -6.08 -13.26
CA LEU A 44 7.73 -6.05 -12.20
C LEU A 44 7.12 -7.41 -11.84
N GLN A 45 7.43 -8.47 -12.60
CA GLN A 45 6.81 -9.80 -12.40
C GLN A 45 7.16 -10.43 -11.04
N TRP A 46 8.35 -10.15 -10.51
CA TRP A 46 8.85 -10.66 -9.23
C TRP A 46 8.86 -9.59 -8.13
N SER A 47 8.36 -8.39 -8.44
CA SER A 47 8.35 -7.28 -7.49
C SER A 47 7.13 -7.38 -6.58
N ASP A 48 7.32 -6.96 -5.33
CA ASP A 48 6.25 -6.71 -4.39
C ASP A 48 5.45 -5.46 -4.79
N ILE A 49 4.18 -5.44 -4.38
CA ILE A 49 3.29 -4.29 -4.51
C ILE A 49 3.33 -3.56 -3.17
N ASP A 50 4.20 -2.57 -3.08
CA ASP A 50 4.41 -1.79 -1.85
C ASP A 50 3.20 -0.86 -1.59
N VAL A 51 2.49 -1.07 -0.49
CA VAL A 51 1.29 -0.31 -0.14
C VAL A 51 1.44 0.38 1.20
N ALA A 52 1.46 1.70 1.21
CA ALA A 52 1.35 2.47 2.44
C ALA A 52 -0.11 2.67 2.79
N VAL A 53 -0.50 2.27 4.00
CA VAL A 53 -1.83 2.52 4.55
C VAL A 53 -1.66 3.50 5.70
N VAL A 54 -2.39 4.61 5.66
CA VAL A 54 -2.37 5.64 6.70
C VAL A 54 -3.68 5.60 7.43
N SER A 55 -3.62 5.49 8.75
CA SER A 55 -4.80 5.47 9.61
C SER A 55 -4.48 6.09 10.96
N ASP A 56 -5.38 6.88 11.52
CA ASP A 56 -5.32 7.27 12.94
C ASP A 56 -5.72 6.15 13.91
N ASP A 57 -6.32 5.06 13.41
CA ASP A 57 -6.65 3.85 14.19
C ASP A 57 -5.45 2.89 14.33
N PHE A 58 -4.31 3.19 13.69
CA PHE A 58 -3.12 2.36 13.80
C PHE A 58 -2.35 2.61 15.08
N SER A 59 -1.75 1.54 15.57
CA SER A 59 -0.82 1.61 16.68
C SER A 59 0.51 2.20 16.21
N GLU A 60 1.30 2.77 17.13
CA GLU A 60 2.70 3.12 16.84
C GLU A 60 3.59 1.85 16.65
N PHE A 61 2.99 0.65 16.68
CA PHE A 61 3.68 -0.63 16.57
C PHE A 61 3.22 -1.43 15.34
N ARG A 62 3.92 -1.20 14.22
CA ARG A 62 3.63 -1.76 12.88
C ARG A 62 3.30 -3.26 12.86
N PHE A 63 3.90 -4.06 13.75
CA PHE A 63 3.63 -5.49 13.81
C PHE A 63 2.17 -5.80 14.14
N GLU A 64 1.56 -5.08 15.09
CA GLU A 64 0.15 -5.30 15.47
C GLU A 64 -0.81 -4.83 14.39
N ASP A 65 -0.52 -3.72 13.72
CA ASP A 65 -1.31 -3.26 12.59
C ASP A 65 -1.23 -4.23 11.42
N ASN A 66 -0.04 -4.77 11.13
CA ASN A 66 0.14 -5.76 10.08
C ASN A 66 -0.60 -7.08 10.36
N LYS A 67 -0.83 -7.49 11.61
CA LYS A 67 -1.69 -8.65 11.91
C LYS A 67 -3.12 -8.46 11.38
N ARG A 68 -3.60 -7.22 11.29
CA ARG A 68 -4.92 -6.87 10.75
C ARG A 68 -4.90 -6.75 9.22
N LEU A 69 -3.82 -6.19 8.66
CA LEU A 69 -3.70 -5.90 7.22
C LEU A 69 -3.31 -7.11 6.38
N ILE A 70 -2.28 -7.85 6.77
CA ILE A 70 -1.67 -8.92 5.96
C ILE A 70 -2.68 -10.01 5.57
N PRO A 71 -3.55 -10.52 6.46
CA PRO A 71 -4.52 -11.55 6.08
C PRO A 71 -5.51 -11.09 5.00
N LEU A 72 -5.81 -9.79 4.95
CA LEU A 72 -6.69 -9.20 3.94
C LEU A 72 -5.93 -8.92 2.63
N ALA A 73 -4.68 -8.44 2.73
CA ALA A 73 -3.81 -8.25 1.59
C ALA A 73 -3.61 -9.56 0.80
N ILE A 74 -3.27 -10.66 1.50
CA ILE A 74 -3.05 -11.99 0.91
C ILE A 74 -4.30 -12.52 0.18
N LYS A 75 -5.50 -12.18 0.65
CA LYS A 75 -6.77 -12.57 -0.02
C LYS A 75 -6.96 -11.88 -1.36
N VAL A 76 -6.41 -10.67 -1.51
CA VAL A 76 -6.49 -9.88 -2.74
C VAL A 76 -5.34 -10.24 -3.68
N GLU A 77 -4.11 -10.10 -3.20
CA GLU A 77 -2.89 -10.36 -3.96
C GLU A 77 -1.73 -10.65 -3.00
N ARG A 78 -1.08 -11.80 -3.17
CA ARG A 78 -0.05 -12.29 -2.25
C ARG A 78 1.24 -11.45 -2.24
N ARG A 79 1.46 -10.65 -3.28
CA ARG A 79 2.61 -9.74 -3.40
C ARG A 79 2.39 -8.37 -2.75
N ILE A 80 1.21 -8.09 -2.18
CA ILE A 80 1.00 -6.83 -1.46
C ILE A 80 1.83 -6.86 -0.18
N GLU A 81 2.81 -5.94 -0.10
CA GLU A 81 3.56 -5.65 1.12
C GLU A 81 2.96 -4.43 1.81
N THR A 82 2.53 -4.59 3.06
CA THR A 82 1.81 -3.54 3.79
C THR A 82 2.75 -2.73 4.68
N HIS A 83 2.70 -1.41 4.51
CA HIS A 83 3.41 -0.42 5.31
C HIS A 83 2.39 0.44 6.08
N PRO A 84 1.99 0.05 7.29
CA PRO A 84 1.09 0.85 8.12
C PRO A 84 1.82 2.08 8.68
N TYR A 85 1.13 3.21 8.67
CA TYR A 85 1.55 4.46 9.29
C TYR A 85 0.43 5.09 10.10
N THR A 86 0.77 5.57 11.30
CA THR A 86 -0.03 6.60 11.95
C THR A 86 0.07 7.90 11.15
N ILE A 87 -0.90 8.80 11.29
CA ILE A 87 -0.83 10.14 10.66
C ILE A 87 0.47 10.85 11.05
N LYS A 88 0.84 10.77 12.32
CA LYS A 88 2.06 11.41 12.85
C LYS A 88 3.32 10.85 12.19
N ASP A 89 3.46 9.54 12.07
CA ASP A 89 4.64 8.94 11.44
C ASP A 89 4.68 9.22 9.94
N PHE A 90 3.51 9.28 9.29
CA PHE A 90 3.40 9.60 7.87
C PHE A 90 3.82 11.04 7.58
N GLU A 91 3.54 11.98 8.46
CA GLU A 91 3.94 13.38 8.28
C GLU A 91 5.41 13.64 8.60
N ASN A 92 6.00 12.90 9.55
CA ASN A 92 7.33 13.20 10.08
C ASN A 92 8.47 12.32 9.53
N SER A 93 8.17 11.33 8.69
CA SER A 93 9.18 10.41 8.15
C SER A 93 9.83 10.96 6.87
N PRO A 94 11.17 11.14 6.83
CA PRO A 94 11.88 11.49 5.60
C PRO A 94 11.65 10.49 4.47
N PHE A 95 11.61 9.19 4.81
CA PHE A 95 11.32 8.14 3.83
C PHE A 95 9.92 8.31 3.22
N VAL A 96 8.91 8.64 4.03
CA VAL A 96 7.56 8.88 3.51
C VAL A 96 7.55 10.07 2.56
N HIS A 97 8.27 11.14 2.88
CA HIS A 97 8.38 12.29 1.98
C HIS A 97 9.06 11.91 0.65
N ASP A 98 10.22 11.25 0.72
CA ASP A 98 11.10 11.03 -0.43
C ASP A 98 10.69 9.84 -1.32
N GLU A 99 9.96 8.86 -0.78
CA GLU A 99 9.56 7.66 -1.54
C GLU A 99 8.04 7.53 -1.73
N ILE A 100 7.22 7.93 -0.76
CA ILE A 100 5.77 7.69 -0.82
C ILE A 100 5.02 8.92 -1.33
N LYS A 101 5.24 10.10 -0.73
CA LYS A 101 4.52 11.32 -1.11
C LYS A 101 5.01 11.89 -2.44
N SER A 102 6.31 11.86 -2.70
CA SER A 102 6.89 12.46 -3.91
C SER A 102 6.84 11.56 -5.14
N LYS A 103 6.97 10.24 -4.97
CA LYS A 103 7.03 9.27 -6.09
C LYS A 103 5.81 8.34 -6.14
N GLY A 104 5.14 8.14 -5.02
CA GLY A 104 3.99 7.24 -4.93
C GLY A 104 2.72 7.81 -5.55
N LEU A 105 1.73 6.93 -5.72
CA LEU A 105 0.42 7.23 -6.25
C LEU A 105 -0.62 7.11 -5.14
N ARG A 106 -1.25 8.23 -4.78
CA ARG A 106 -2.38 8.24 -3.85
C ARG A 106 -3.61 7.63 -4.53
N MET A 107 -4.27 6.68 -3.86
CA MET A 107 -5.49 6.07 -4.35
C MET A 107 -6.72 6.93 -4.00
N ASN A 108 -7.59 7.14 -4.98
CA ASN A 108 -8.94 7.67 -4.75
C ASN A 108 -9.84 6.50 -4.35
N ILE A 109 -10.16 6.39 -3.05
CA ILE A 109 -10.86 5.25 -2.44
C ILE A 109 -12.08 5.66 -1.65
#